data_AF-A0A0Q7CYR0-F1
#
_entry.id   AF-A0A0Q7CYR0-F1
#
_cell.length_a   1.000
_cell.length_b   1.000
_cell.length_c   1.000
_cell.angle_alpha   90.00
_cell.angle_beta   90.00
_cell.angle_gamma   90.00
#
_symmetry.space_group_name_H-M   'P 1'
#
loop_
_entity.id
_entity.type
_entity.pdbx_description
1 polymer ?
#
loop_
_entity_poly.entity_id
_entity_poly.type
_entity_poly.pdbx_seq_one_letter_code
_entity_poly.pdbx_strand_id
1 'polypeptide(L)'
;MYEYATYEGGTFEDRFKAHGGSKQRIAERAAQLVSDGDSLLLNGGSTMTVFARALRNHKNLTAITNGLTVALELARSQNSTVIVLPGTLEKKKMTTASTDLEAALADVWGQSVFLGVTGINLALGPTMSTPQEAMAYRAFVRAASEVTLLADSTKFEAGSMFGIAPLSKITRIVTDTGIRDVDRKHLDALDIEVITVAADDEAAPGDLDLASEDVMRTAPEV
;
A
#
# COMPACT_ATOMS: atom_id res chain seq x y z
N MET A 1 25.58 10.29 5.92
CA MET A 1 25.43 9.95 4.50
C MET A 1 24.34 8.90 4.45
N TYR A 2 23.17 9.21 3.90
CA TYR A 2 22.14 8.18 3.70
C TYR A 2 22.61 7.27 2.57
N GLU A 3 22.75 5.99 2.86
CA GLU A 3 23.00 4.98 1.83
C GLU A 3 21.70 4.82 1.06
N TYR A 4 21.71 5.19 -0.22
CA TYR A 4 20.56 4.92 -1.09
C TYR A 4 20.49 3.41 -1.26
N ALA A 5 19.37 2.78 -0.90
CA ALA A 5 19.17 1.37 -1.22
C ALA A 5 19.28 1.25 -2.74
N THR A 6 20.31 0.52 -3.18
CA THR A 6 20.34 -0.03 -4.51
C THR A 6 19.18 -1.00 -4.58
N TYR A 7 18.04 -0.50 -5.06
CA TYR A 7 16.97 -1.22 -5.73
C TYR A 7 16.59 -2.55 -5.08
N GLU A 8 15.40 -2.66 -4.48
CA GLU A 8 14.76 -3.98 -4.31
C GLU A 8 14.43 -4.53 -5.71
N GLY A 9 15.46 -5.02 -6.39
CA GLY A 9 15.44 -5.69 -7.69
C GLY A 9 14.98 -7.10 -7.51
N GLY A 10 13.71 -7.23 -7.15
CA GLY A 10 13.01 -8.50 -7.08
C GLY A 10 11.83 -8.51 -8.05
N THR A 11 11.38 -9.72 -8.35
CA THR A 11 10.04 -9.93 -8.91
C THR A 11 8.96 -9.52 -7.90
N PHE A 12 7.69 -9.54 -8.31
CA PHE A 12 6.61 -9.34 -7.35
C PHE A 12 6.64 -10.42 -6.27
N GLU A 13 6.92 -11.65 -6.67
CA GLU A 13 6.97 -12.84 -5.84
C GLU A 13 8.07 -12.74 -4.77
N ASP A 14 9.27 -12.26 -5.14
CA ASP A 14 10.36 -12.06 -4.18
C ASP A 14 9.96 -11.05 -3.10
N ARG A 15 9.39 -9.92 -3.53
CA ARG A 15 8.92 -8.87 -2.62
C ARG A 15 7.68 -9.28 -1.84
N PHE A 16 6.90 -10.25 -2.32
CA PHE A 16 5.75 -10.79 -1.61
C PHE A 16 6.19 -11.67 -0.45
N LYS A 17 7.23 -12.48 -0.64
CA LYS A 17 7.78 -13.36 0.39
C LYS A 17 8.61 -12.64 1.45
N ALA A 18 9.40 -11.63 1.04
CA ALA A 18 10.26 -10.89 1.96
C ALA A 18 9.45 -10.19 3.06
N HIS A 19 9.89 -10.27 4.33
CA HIS A 19 9.24 -9.61 5.48
C HIS A 19 7.73 -9.91 5.60
N GLY A 20 7.38 -11.17 5.38
CA GLY A 20 6.01 -11.62 5.27
C GLY A 20 5.13 -11.38 6.48
N GLY A 21 5.65 -11.67 7.66
CA GLY A 21 4.86 -11.65 8.88
C GLY A 21 4.70 -10.22 9.41
N SER A 22 5.69 -9.34 9.13
CA SER A 22 5.58 -7.90 9.36
C SER A 22 4.51 -7.35 8.44
N LYS A 23 4.53 -7.69 7.15
CA LYS A 23 3.46 -7.29 6.20
C LYS A 23 2.09 -7.77 6.64
N GLN A 24 1.96 -9.02 7.08
CA GLN A 24 0.70 -9.58 7.55
C GLN A 24 0.17 -8.83 8.77
N ARG A 25 0.99 -8.62 9.79
CA ARG A 25 0.56 -7.91 11.01
C ARG A 25 0.27 -6.44 10.76
N ILE A 26 1.07 -5.77 9.93
CA ILE A 26 0.83 -4.39 9.50
C ILE A 26 -0.50 -4.31 8.76
N ALA A 27 -0.76 -5.23 7.82
CA ALA A 27 -2.00 -5.31 7.06
C ALA A 27 -3.22 -5.54 7.97
N GLU A 28 -3.16 -6.52 8.88
CA GLU A 28 -4.24 -6.81 9.83
C GLU A 28 -4.52 -5.62 10.75
N ARG A 29 -3.47 -4.95 11.25
CA ARG A 29 -3.63 -3.77 12.08
C ARG A 29 -4.20 -2.59 11.31
N ALA A 30 -3.78 -2.40 10.07
CA ALA A 30 -4.31 -1.37 9.19
C ALA A 30 -5.78 -1.64 8.82
N ALA A 31 -6.18 -2.90 8.66
CA ALA A 31 -7.55 -3.27 8.31
C ALA A 31 -8.54 -2.87 9.39
N GLN A 32 -8.11 -2.81 10.65
CA GLN A 32 -8.93 -2.32 11.78
C GLN A 32 -9.19 -0.81 11.72
N LEU A 33 -8.54 -0.08 10.82
CA LEU A 33 -8.76 1.36 10.59
C LEU A 33 -9.82 1.61 9.51
N VAL A 34 -10.27 0.55 8.83
CA VAL A 34 -11.29 0.58 7.80
C VAL A 34 -12.62 0.16 8.39
N SER A 35 -13.70 0.83 7.98
CA SER A 35 -15.07 0.48 8.31
C SER A 35 -15.80 -0.12 7.13
N ASP A 36 -16.84 -0.90 7.40
CA ASP A 36 -17.78 -1.35 6.36
C ASP A 36 -18.39 -0.12 5.66
N GLY A 37 -18.47 -0.16 4.32
CA GLY A 37 -18.97 0.95 3.51
C GLY A 37 -17.90 1.99 3.12
N ASP A 38 -16.68 1.88 3.63
CA ASP A 38 -15.61 2.83 3.30
C ASP A 38 -15.27 2.79 1.80
N SER A 39 -14.89 3.97 1.32
CA SER A 39 -14.35 4.14 -0.02
C SER A 39 -12.86 4.46 0.09
N LEU A 40 -12.04 3.66 -0.60
CA LEU A 40 -10.61 3.54 -0.36
C LEU A 40 -9.82 3.72 -1.65
N LEU A 41 -8.71 4.45 -1.54
CA LEU A 41 -7.68 4.49 -2.56
C LEU A 41 -6.54 3.56 -2.16
N LEU A 42 -6.22 2.56 -2.99
CA LEU A 42 -5.20 1.56 -2.70
C LEU A 42 -4.20 1.47 -3.85
N ASN A 43 -2.92 1.75 -3.62
CA ASN A 43 -1.90 1.42 -4.62
C ASN A 43 -1.69 -0.10 -4.71
N GLY A 44 -1.04 -0.55 -5.78
CA GLY A 44 -0.55 -1.92 -5.87
C GLY A 44 0.81 -2.14 -5.21
N GLY A 45 1.13 -3.40 -4.91
CA GLY A 45 2.37 -3.80 -4.27
C GLY A 45 2.16 -5.01 -3.36
N SER A 46 3.25 -5.64 -2.90
CA SER A 46 3.13 -6.85 -2.07
C SER A 46 2.47 -6.58 -0.72
N THR A 47 2.89 -5.54 0.01
CA THR A 47 2.26 -5.12 1.27
C THR A 47 0.77 -4.83 1.09
N MET A 48 0.43 -4.12 0.01
CA MET A 48 -0.96 -3.77 -0.31
C MET A 48 -1.80 -4.97 -0.71
N THR A 49 -1.18 -5.99 -1.32
CA THR A 49 -1.86 -7.25 -1.62
C THR A 49 -2.24 -7.97 -0.33
N VAL A 50 -1.35 -7.99 0.67
CA VAL A 50 -1.63 -8.56 1.98
C VAL A 50 -2.69 -7.74 2.73
N PHE A 51 -2.66 -6.41 2.61
CA PHE A 51 -3.70 -5.53 3.14
C PHE A 51 -5.08 -5.81 2.51
N ALA A 52 -5.16 -5.89 1.19
CA ALA A 52 -6.38 -6.25 0.47
C ALA A 52 -6.95 -7.60 0.93
N ARG A 53 -6.08 -8.58 1.22
CA ARG A 53 -6.47 -9.86 1.80
C ARG A 53 -7.08 -9.71 3.19
N ALA A 54 -6.48 -8.89 4.04
CA ALA A 54 -7.01 -8.61 5.38
C ALA A 54 -8.37 -7.86 5.34
N LEU A 55 -8.65 -7.15 4.25
CA LEU A 55 -9.92 -6.46 4.05
C LEU A 55 -11.07 -7.38 3.63
N ARG A 56 -10.84 -8.63 3.23
CA ARG A 56 -11.86 -9.52 2.63
C ARG A 56 -13.16 -9.70 3.44
N ASN A 57 -13.08 -9.54 4.76
CA ASN A 57 -14.23 -9.70 5.66
C ASN A 57 -15.05 -8.41 5.86
N HIS A 58 -14.57 -7.27 5.36
CA HIS A 58 -15.34 -6.03 5.34
C HIS A 58 -16.41 -6.10 4.26
N LYS A 59 -17.49 -5.35 4.47
CA LYS A 59 -18.66 -5.33 3.59
C LYS A 59 -18.79 -3.99 2.90
N ASN A 60 -19.33 -4.01 1.68
CA ASN A 60 -19.73 -2.81 0.95
C ASN A 60 -18.57 -1.82 0.71
N LEU A 61 -17.33 -2.31 0.63
CA LEU A 61 -16.18 -1.46 0.33
C LEU A 61 -16.22 -1.00 -1.13
N THR A 62 -15.80 0.23 -1.39
CA THR A 62 -15.47 0.70 -2.73
C THR A 62 -13.99 0.99 -2.82
N ALA A 63 -13.24 0.23 -3.61
CA ALA A 63 -11.79 0.39 -3.73
C ALA A 63 -11.39 0.83 -5.14
N ILE A 64 -10.62 1.91 -5.25
CA ILE A 64 -9.95 2.31 -6.49
C ILE A 64 -8.48 1.92 -6.37
N THR A 65 -7.99 1.13 -7.32
CA THR A 65 -6.61 0.63 -7.28
C THR A 65 -5.94 0.59 -8.63
N ASN A 66 -4.62 0.81 -8.65
CA ASN A 66 -3.78 0.44 -9.80
C ASN A 66 -3.13 -0.93 -9.65
N GLY A 67 -3.36 -1.65 -8.55
CA GLY A 67 -2.79 -2.97 -8.27
C GLY A 67 -3.69 -4.10 -8.75
N LEU A 68 -3.19 -4.92 -9.69
CA LEU A 68 -3.95 -6.06 -10.20
C LEU A 68 -4.12 -7.14 -9.11
N THR A 69 -3.08 -7.42 -8.32
CA THR A 69 -3.17 -8.38 -7.20
C THR A 69 -4.09 -7.88 -6.09
N VAL A 70 -4.08 -6.57 -5.82
CA VAL A 70 -5.02 -5.92 -4.89
C VAL A 70 -6.46 -6.09 -5.38
N ALA A 71 -6.70 -5.82 -6.66
CA ALA A 71 -8.02 -5.99 -7.25
C ALA A 71 -8.53 -7.44 -7.15
N LEU A 72 -7.66 -8.42 -7.42
CA LEU A 72 -8.00 -9.85 -7.32
C LEU A 72 -8.27 -10.31 -5.89
N GLU A 73 -7.52 -9.79 -4.91
CA GLU A 73 -7.77 -10.05 -3.50
C GLU A 73 -9.13 -9.49 -3.06
N LEU A 74 -9.47 -8.26 -3.48
CA LEU A 74 -10.74 -7.64 -3.14
C LEU A 74 -11.94 -8.22 -3.89
N ALA A 75 -11.76 -8.75 -5.10
CA ALA A 75 -12.82 -9.43 -5.86
C ALA A 75 -13.38 -10.67 -5.14
N ARG A 76 -12.62 -11.22 -4.19
CA ARG A 76 -13.04 -12.34 -3.32
C ARG A 76 -13.83 -11.90 -2.09
N SER A 77 -13.96 -10.59 -1.86
CA SER A 77 -14.70 -10.03 -0.72
C SER A 77 -16.20 -10.03 -0.99
N GLN A 78 -17.00 -10.08 0.06
CA GLN A 78 -18.45 -10.00 -0.08
C GLN A 78 -18.90 -8.55 -0.35
N ASN A 79 -19.56 -8.34 -1.49
CA ASN A 79 -20.19 -7.07 -1.87
C ASN A 79 -19.23 -5.86 -1.95
N SER A 80 -18.03 -6.04 -2.50
CA SER A 80 -17.11 -4.92 -2.75
C SER A 80 -17.18 -4.45 -4.21
N THR A 81 -17.14 -3.13 -4.41
CA THR A 81 -16.93 -2.52 -5.73
C THR A 81 -15.44 -2.27 -5.91
N VAL A 82 -14.84 -2.80 -6.98
CA VAL A 82 -13.42 -2.61 -7.28
C VAL A 82 -13.26 -1.91 -8.63
N ILE A 83 -12.66 -0.73 -8.61
CA ILE A 83 -12.34 0.08 -9.80
C ILE A 83 -10.85 -0.05 -10.06
N VAL A 84 -10.49 -0.63 -11.20
CA VAL A 84 -9.09 -0.78 -11.61
C VAL A 84 -8.70 0.36 -12.53
N LEU A 85 -7.66 1.10 -12.15
CA LEU A 85 -7.17 2.24 -12.93
C LEU A 85 -6.53 1.77 -14.25
N PRO A 86 -6.79 2.47 -15.37
CA PRO A 86 -6.34 2.05 -16.70
C PRO A 86 -4.82 2.15 -16.84
N GLY A 87 -4.27 1.41 -17.81
CA GLY A 87 -2.87 1.55 -18.21
C GLY A 87 -2.22 0.27 -18.70
N THR A 88 -0.91 0.33 -18.88
CA THR A 88 -0.07 -0.84 -19.21
C THR A 88 0.30 -1.59 -17.94
N LEU A 89 0.17 -2.91 -17.92
CA LEU A 89 0.57 -3.74 -16.79
C LEU A 89 2.10 -3.84 -16.66
N GLU A 90 2.66 -3.33 -15.57
CA GLU A 90 4.04 -3.59 -15.16
C GLU A 90 4.12 -4.93 -14.41
N LYS A 91 4.50 -6.00 -15.12
CA LYS A 91 4.48 -7.37 -14.58
C LYS A 91 5.27 -7.55 -13.28
N LYS A 92 6.43 -6.91 -13.12
CA LYS A 92 7.26 -7.03 -11.90
C LYS A 92 6.61 -6.42 -10.65
N LYS A 93 5.63 -5.55 -10.84
CA LYS A 93 4.92 -4.88 -9.75
C LYS A 93 3.46 -5.26 -9.63
N MET A 94 2.93 -5.91 -10.67
CA MET A 94 1.52 -6.23 -10.79
C MET A 94 0.65 -4.97 -10.66
N THR A 95 1.11 -3.87 -11.25
CA THR A 95 0.41 -2.58 -11.25
C THR A 95 0.20 -2.05 -12.66
N THR A 96 -0.89 -1.33 -12.88
CA THR A 96 -1.08 -0.53 -14.08
C THR A 96 -0.29 0.77 -13.98
N ALA A 97 0.35 1.14 -15.10
CA ALA A 97 1.05 2.40 -15.26
C ALA A 97 0.47 3.14 -16.48
N SER A 98 0.13 4.40 -16.28
CA SER A 98 -0.41 5.30 -17.28
C SER A 98 0.01 6.73 -16.96
N THR A 99 0.25 7.54 -17.98
CA THR A 99 0.40 8.99 -17.83
C THR A 99 -0.91 9.66 -17.39
N ASP A 100 -2.04 8.99 -17.63
CA ASP A 100 -3.38 9.54 -17.41
C ASP A 100 -3.96 9.16 -16.04
N LEU A 101 -3.16 8.53 -15.17
CA LEU A 101 -3.55 8.19 -13.79
C LEU A 101 -3.99 9.42 -12.99
N GLU A 102 -3.32 10.56 -13.21
CA GLU A 102 -3.70 11.83 -12.57
C GLU A 102 -5.07 12.31 -13.05
N ALA A 103 -5.37 12.19 -14.34
CA ALA A 103 -6.68 12.54 -14.88
C ALA A 103 -7.78 11.60 -14.37
N ALA A 104 -7.49 10.29 -14.28
CA ALA A 104 -8.44 9.30 -13.77
C ALA A 104 -8.81 9.51 -12.28
N LEU A 105 -7.92 10.17 -11.51
CA LEU A 105 -8.15 10.49 -10.11
C LEU A 105 -8.57 11.96 -9.88
N ALA A 106 -8.67 12.79 -10.93
CA ALA A 106 -8.91 14.22 -10.79
C ALA A 106 -10.28 14.54 -10.15
N ASP A 107 -11.28 13.73 -10.45
CA ASP A 107 -12.66 13.86 -9.93
C ASP A 107 -12.91 12.98 -8.70
N VAL A 108 -11.87 12.36 -8.15
CA VAL A 108 -11.95 11.53 -6.94
C VAL A 108 -11.50 12.35 -5.73
N TRP A 109 -12.40 12.59 -4.78
CA TRP A 109 -12.15 13.43 -3.61
C TRP A 109 -12.64 12.80 -2.31
N GLY A 110 -11.96 13.12 -1.21
CA GLY A 110 -12.42 12.82 0.16
C GLY A 110 -12.25 11.36 0.58
N GLN A 111 -11.30 10.66 -0.03
CA GLN A 111 -11.06 9.23 0.20
C GLN A 111 -9.86 9.02 1.12
N SER A 112 -9.89 7.97 1.94
CA SER A 112 -8.71 7.51 2.67
C SER A 112 -7.81 6.71 1.73
N VAL A 113 -6.53 7.09 1.65
CA VAL A 113 -5.54 6.35 0.86
C VAL A 113 -4.63 5.51 1.77
N PHE A 114 -4.44 4.26 1.39
CA PHE A 114 -3.44 3.38 1.97
C PHE A 114 -2.33 3.14 0.96
N LEU A 115 -1.08 3.41 1.37
CA LEU A 115 0.09 3.33 0.50
C LEU A 115 1.18 2.40 1.05
N GLY A 116 1.54 1.37 0.27
CA GLY A 116 2.81 0.66 0.44
C GLY A 116 3.94 1.39 -0.30
N VAL A 117 5.15 1.47 0.25
CA VAL A 117 6.25 2.29 -0.34
C VAL A 117 7.54 1.50 -0.52
N THR A 118 8.45 2.01 -1.37
CA THR A 118 9.80 1.39 -1.49
C THR A 118 10.71 1.79 -0.33
N GLY A 119 10.59 3.03 0.15
CA GLY A 119 11.35 3.52 1.29
C GLY A 119 10.77 4.81 1.85
N ILE A 120 11.22 5.20 3.02
CA ILE A 120 10.85 6.42 3.73
C ILE A 120 12.14 7.18 4.05
N ASN A 121 12.26 8.38 3.53
CA ASN A 121 13.35 9.28 3.82
C ASN A 121 12.81 10.45 4.66
N LEU A 122 13.39 10.74 5.81
CA LEU A 122 12.86 11.77 6.70
C LEU A 122 12.86 13.19 6.09
N ALA A 123 13.75 13.46 5.13
CA ALA A 123 13.79 14.75 4.43
C ALA A 123 12.86 14.80 3.20
N LEU A 124 12.74 13.70 2.44
CA LEU A 124 11.95 13.65 1.20
C LEU A 124 10.52 13.12 1.38
N GLY A 125 10.23 12.50 2.53
CA GLY A 125 9.03 11.71 2.77
C GLY A 125 9.09 10.32 2.15
N PRO A 126 7.94 9.73 1.79
CA PRO A 126 7.91 8.40 1.22
C PRO A 126 8.43 8.43 -0.22
N THR A 127 9.08 7.35 -0.63
CA THR A 127 9.88 7.29 -1.85
C THR A 127 9.61 6.03 -2.66
N MET A 128 9.76 6.16 -3.98
CA MET A 128 9.63 5.09 -4.97
C MET A 128 10.91 4.94 -5.79
N SER A 129 11.12 3.76 -6.37
CA SER A 129 12.31 3.42 -7.18
C SER A 129 12.32 4.01 -8.58
N THR A 130 11.15 4.30 -9.16
CA THR A 130 11.06 4.88 -10.50
C THR A 130 10.24 6.17 -10.50
N PRO A 131 10.52 7.10 -11.45
CA PRO A 131 9.74 8.32 -11.56
C PRO A 131 8.30 8.05 -11.97
N GLN A 132 8.05 7.00 -12.76
CA GLN A 132 6.70 6.60 -13.18
C GLN A 132 5.86 6.16 -11.97
N GLU A 133 6.43 5.37 -11.05
CA GLU A 133 5.75 5.01 -9.81
C GLU A 133 5.50 6.25 -8.95
N ALA A 134 6.51 7.09 -8.75
CA ALA A 134 6.36 8.29 -7.94
C ALA A 134 5.25 9.21 -8.48
N MET A 135 5.11 9.34 -9.81
CA MET A 135 4.02 10.10 -10.43
C MET A 135 2.65 9.50 -10.12
N ALA A 136 2.47 8.19 -10.26
CA ALA A 136 1.20 7.54 -9.93
C ALA A 136 0.84 7.77 -8.45
N TYR A 137 1.80 7.65 -7.54
CA TYR A 137 1.56 7.77 -6.11
C TYR A 137 1.30 9.22 -5.67
N ARG A 138 1.88 10.20 -6.36
CA ARG A 138 1.51 11.61 -6.20
C ARG A 138 0.06 11.89 -6.58
N ALA A 139 -0.49 11.18 -7.56
CA ALA A 139 -1.90 11.31 -7.91
C ALA A 139 -2.80 10.74 -6.79
N PHE A 140 -2.45 9.56 -6.27
CA PHE A 140 -3.09 8.97 -5.09
C PHE A 140 -3.08 9.90 -3.87
N VAL A 141 -1.93 10.47 -3.52
CA VAL A 141 -1.82 11.41 -2.39
C VAL A 141 -2.65 12.69 -2.62
N ARG A 142 -2.73 13.19 -3.86
CA ARG A 142 -3.50 14.42 -4.16
C ARG A 142 -5.01 14.24 -4.06
N ALA A 143 -5.52 13.04 -4.38
CA ALA A 143 -6.94 12.73 -4.31
C ALA A 143 -7.45 12.43 -2.88
N ALA A 144 -6.52 12.23 -1.93
CA ALA A 144 -6.83 11.77 -0.59
C ALA A 144 -6.94 12.89 0.45
N SER A 145 -7.89 12.75 1.38
CA SER A 145 -7.98 13.59 2.58
C SER A 145 -7.10 13.08 3.71
N GLU A 146 -6.90 11.77 3.79
CA GLU A 146 -6.04 11.12 4.79
C GLU A 146 -5.11 10.13 4.10
N VAL A 147 -3.82 10.17 4.48
CA VAL A 147 -2.77 9.31 3.90
C VAL A 147 -2.22 8.40 4.98
N THR A 148 -2.47 7.10 4.85
CA THR A 148 -1.92 6.05 5.71
C THR A 148 -0.83 5.28 4.96
N LEU A 149 0.38 5.23 5.50
CA LEU A 149 1.46 4.40 4.95
C LEU A 149 1.53 3.05 5.65
N LEU A 150 1.71 1.99 4.87
CA LEU A 150 1.97 0.64 5.35
C LEU A 150 3.40 0.24 4.98
N ALA A 151 4.29 0.21 5.97
CA ALA A 151 5.71 -0.06 5.75
C ALA A 151 6.35 -0.71 6.96
N ASP A 152 7.06 -1.82 6.75
CA ASP A 152 7.94 -2.38 7.77
C ASP A 152 9.13 -1.45 8.06
N SER A 153 9.80 -1.66 9.19
CA SER A 153 10.85 -0.76 9.69
C SER A 153 12.06 -0.67 8.77
N THR A 154 12.32 -1.70 7.95
CA THR A 154 13.47 -1.71 7.01
C THR A 154 13.33 -0.59 5.98
N LYS A 155 12.10 -0.12 5.71
CA LYS A 155 11.83 0.96 4.77
C LYS A 155 12.35 2.31 5.25
N PHE A 156 12.72 2.47 6.53
CA PHE A 156 13.35 3.69 7.07
C PHE A 156 14.88 3.71 6.95
N GLU A 157 15.50 2.56 6.66
CA GLU A 157 16.96 2.43 6.65
C GLU A 157 17.58 3.01 5.39
N ALA A 158 16.86 2.94 4.27
CA ALA A 158 17.37 3.36 2.97
C ALA A 158 16.24 3.96 2.10
N GLY A 159 16.22 5.28 1.99
CA GLY A 159 15.31 5.99 1.09
C GLY A 159 15.57 5.64 -0.38
N SER A 160 14.51 5.64 -1.18
CA SER A 160 14.60 5.50 -2.64
C SER A 160 14.71 6.88 -3.32
N MET A 161 14.88 6.89 -4.65
CA MET A 161 15.29 8.08 -5.40
C MET A 161 14.19 9.14 -5.56
N PHE A 162 12.92 8.74 -5.63
CA PHE A 162 11.84 9.63 -6.05
C PHE A 162 10.79 9.81 -4.94
N GLY A 163 10.76 10.99 -4.32
CA GLY A 163 9.75 11.33 -3.30
C GLY A 163 8.34 11.51 -3.85
N ILE A 164 7.33 11.10 -3.09
CA ILE A 164 5.92 11.22 -3.49
C ILE A 164 5.20 12.39 -2.80
N ALA A 165 5.55 12.71 -1.56
CA ALA A 165 4.99 13.82 -0.79
C ALA A 165 5.88 14.11 0.41
N PRO A 166 5.89 15.35 0.96
CA PRO A 166 6.54 15.61 2.23
C PRO A 166 5.86 14.83 3.37
N LEU A 167 6.60 14.51 4.43
CA LEU A 167 6.05 13.80 5.60
C LEU A 167 4.84 14.51 6.24
N SER A 168 4.77 15.84 6.16
CA SER A 168 3.63 16.63 6.67
C SER A 168 2.30 16.39 5.94
N LYS A 169 2.30 15.65 4.82
CA LYS A 169 1.09 15.19 4.14
C LYS A 169 0.64 13.80 4.61
N ILE A 170 1.43 13.13 5.44
CA ILE A 170 1.14 11.80 5.95
C ILE A 170 0.38 11.93 7.25
N THR A 171 -0.80 11.33 7.32
CA THR A 171 -1.64 11.31 8.53
C THR A 171 -1.14 10.27 9.51
N ARG A 172 -0.81 9.08 8.98
CA ARG A 172 -0.51 7.89 9.78
C ARG A 172 0.50 6.99 9.10
N ILE A 173 1.31 6.31 9.92
CA ILE A 173 2.16 5.20 9.48
C ILE A 173 1.88 3.98 10.35
N VAL A 174 1.56 2.85 9.72
CA VAL A 174 1.51 1.54 10.37
C VAL A 174 2.80 0.80 10.03
N THR A 175 3.58 0.48 11.06
CA THR A 175 4.89 -0.15 10.95
C THR A 175 5.09 -1.19 12.04
N ASP A 176 6.23 -1.88 12.05
CA ASP A 176 6.59 -2.80 13.11
C ASP A 176 7.49 -2.16 14.19
N THR A 177 7.66 -2.86 15.31
CA THR A 177 8.45 -2.39 16.47
C THR A 177 9.95 -2.24 16.19
N GLY A 178 10.44 -2.63 15.01
CA GLY A 178 11.82 -2.42 14.59
C GLY A 178 12.15 -0.98 14.19
N ILE A 179 11.17 -0.07 14.14
CA ILE A 179 11.42 1.35 13.85
C ILE A 179 12.39 1.96 14.88
N ARG A 180 13.39 2.71 14.43
CA ARG A 180 14.38 3.33 15.33
C ARG A 180 13.73 4.47 16.12
N ASP A 181 14.13 4.64 17.38
CA ASP A 181 13.65 5.74 18.24
C ASP A 181 13.83 7.12 17.61
N VAL A 182 14.91 7.31 16.84
CA VAL A 182 15.20 8.58 16.16
C VAL A 182 14.18 8.89 15.06
N ASP A 183 13.76 7.87 14.31
CA ASP A 183 12.76 8.02 13.25
C ASP A 183 11.39 8.26 13.88
N ARG A 184 11.04 7.49 14.91
CA ARG A 184 9.77 7.65 15.65
C ARG A 184 9.65 9.06 16.25
N LYS A 185 10.68 9.55 16.92
CA LYS A 185 10.70 10.92 17.47
C LYS A 185 10.53 11.98 16.38
N HIS A 186 11.09 11.76 15.20
CA HIS A 186 10.92 12.69 14.08
C HIS A 186 9.49 12.71 13.57
N LEU A 187 8.85 11.55 13.45
CA LEU A 187 7.44 11.43 13.06
C LEU A 187 6.50 12.05 14.11
N ASP A 188 6.76 11.79 15.40
CA ASP A 188 6.01 12.36 16.52
C ASP A 188 6.09 13.90 16.49
N ALA A 189 7.25 14.47 16.17
CA ALA A 189 7.44 15.92 16.06
C ALA A 189 6.71 16.57 14.86
N LEU A 190 6.17 15.76 13.95
CA LEU A 190 5.37 16.18 12.81
C LEU A 190 3.88 15.87 13.00
N ASP A 191 3.47 15.45 14.21
CA ASP A 191 2.11 15.03 14.55
C ASP A 191 1.59 13.87 13.69
N ILE A 192 2.49 13.01 13.21
CA ILE A 192 2.15 11.81 12.42
C ILE A 192 1.82 10.68 13.39
N GLU A 193 0.64 10.08 13.25
CA GLU A 193 0.26 8.94 14.09
C GLU A 193 1.08 7.70 13.70
N VAL A 194 1.89 7.19 14.63
CA VAL A 194 2.68 5.96 14.43
C VAL A 194 2.02 4.80 15.18
N ILE A 195 1.46 3.85 14.42
CA ILE A 195 0.89 2.60 14.95
C ILE A 195 1.91 1.49 14.75
N THR A 196 2.27 0.80 15.82
CA THR A 196 3.24 -0.30 15.78
C THR A 196 2.58 -1.67 15.98
N VAL A 197 3.14 -2.67 15.32
CA VAL A 197 2.89 -4.11 15.55
C VAL A 197 4.20 -4.82 15.86
N ALA A 198 4.13 -6.02 16.43
CA ALA A 198 5.36 -6.79 16.69
C ALA A 198 6.14 -7.05 15.38
N ALA A 199 7.47 -6.93 15.44
CA ALA A 199 8.38 -7.22 14.34
C ALA A 199 8.49 -8.73 14.04
N ASP A 200 9.05 -9.06 12.88
CA ASP A 200 9.14 -10.43 12.37
C ASP A 200 9.95 -11.41 13.21
N ASP A 201 9.29 -12.51 13.56
CA ASP A 201 9.85 -13.82 13.88
C ASP A 201 9.49 -14.76 12.70
N GLU A 202 10.03 -14.51 11.51
CA GLU A 202 10.00 -15.40 10.31
C GLU A 202 8.66 -16.10 9.91
N ALA A 203 7.48 -15.51 10.04
CA ALA A 203 6.27 -16.09 9.43
C ALA A 203 6.12 -15.60 7.98
N ALA A 204 6.23 -16.47 6.98
CA ALA A 204 5.95 -16.10 5.58
C ALA A 204 4.46 -15.72 5.41
N PRO A 205 4.10 -14.77 4.53
CA PRO A 205 2.69 -14.55 4.22
C PRO A 205 2.20 -15.79 3.46
N GLY A 206 1.00 -16.30 3.79
CA GLY A 206 0.42 -17.45 3.08
C GLY A 206 0.40 -17.22 1.56
N ASP A 207 0.45 -18.30 0.78
CA ASP A 207 0.65 -18.24 -0.67
C ASP A 207 -0.30 -17.28 -1.41
N LEU A 208 0.21 -16.69 -2.48
CA LEU A 208 -0.58 -15.89 -3.41
C LEU A 208 -1.38 -16.84 -4.31
N ASP A 209 -2.58 -17.22 -3.90
CA ASP A 209 -3.47 -17.96 -4.79
C ASP A 209 -4.09 -16.97 -5.80
N LEU A 210 -3.74 -17.07 -7.07
CA LEU A 210 -4.34 -16.29 -8.17
C LEU A 210 -5.29 -17.14 -9.03
N ALA A 211 -5.41 -18.44 -8.75
CA ALA A 211 -6.07 -19.42 -9.62
C ALA A 211 -7.33 -20.06 -8.98
N SER A 212 -7.67 -19.72 -7.74
CA SER A 212 -8.88 -20.21 -7.08
C SER A 212 -10.16 -19.91 -7.89
N GLU A 213 -11.00 -20.93 -8.09
CA GLU A 213 -12.32 -20.81 -8.76
C GLU A 213 -13.28 -19.83 -8.07
N ASP A 214 -13.01 -19.44 -6.81
CA ASP A 214 -13.83 -18.53 -6.01
C ASP A 214 -13.94 -17.10 -6.58
N VAL A 215 -12.99 -16.65 -7.42
CA VAL A 215 -13.02 -15.30 -8.01
C VAL A 215 -14.24 -15.10 -8.93
N MET A 216 -14.83 -16.19 -9.45
CA MET A 216 -16.01 -16.13 -10.33
C MET A 216 -17.35 -16.34 -9.62
N ARG A 217 -17.38 -16.69 -8.32
CA ARG A 217 -18.61 -17.10 -7.61
C ARG A 217 -19.30 -16.02 -6.79
N THR A 218 -18.76 -14.80 -6.71
CA THR A 218 -19.23 -13.75 -5.78
C THR A 218 -20.10 -12.66 -6.42
N ALA A 219 -20.46 -12.75 -7.70
CA ALA A 219 -21.43 -11.83 -8.28
C ALA A 219 -22.83 -12.08 -7.66
N PRO A 220 -23.54 -11.05 -7.17
CA PRO A 220 -24.92 -11.22 -6.71
C PRO A 220 -25.79 -11.65 -7.91
N GLU A 221 -26.64 -12.66 -7.70
CA GLU A 221 -27.73 -12.94 -8.63
C GLU A 221 -28.67 -11.73 -8.62
N VAL A 222 -28.84 -11.11 -9.80
CA VAL A 222 -29.78 -10.00 -10.05
C VAL A 222 -31.18 -10.56 -10.22
#